data_AF-A0A1Q6L616-F1
#
_entry.id   AF-A0A1Q6L616-F1
#
_cell.length_a   1.000
_cell.length_b   1.000
_cell.length_c   1.000
_cell.angle_alpha   90.00
_cell.angle_beta   90.00
_cell.angle_gamma   90.00
#
_symmetry.space_group_name_H-M   'P 1'
#
loop_
_entity.id
_entity.type
_entity.pdbx_description
1 polymer ?
#
loop_
_entity_poly.entity_id
_entity_poly.type
_entity_poly.pdbx_seq_one_letter_code
_entity_poly.pdbx_strand_id
1 'polypeptide(L)'
;MKFNDNIADDEWEWYIGQIFSRLIKNVHKSNIKNLVEIAPGFRYKIAYALKDLGFQGNLYVIDTNTEVLEYINEKYNSILPNAKIICINKSFENAFEDIPNEFDLLLSNHCIDDMIIAEYMQNYYNKNLNNENFRDMLTQAWVELGKEPTKINEISSKVFSIFKNFFLNKRISTIIMSQYKSNLYFKDEFREMDEITESCFNRIKQLIAMDNEYVNKILDFYPFGDDERYRGKYLLDNTQNAKNWIVGKCKE
;
A
#
# COMPACT_ATOMS: atom_id res chain seq x y z
N MET A 1 0.68 -15.46 -15.45
CA MET A 1 2.10 -15.33 -15.88
C MET A 1 3.00 -15.81 -14.73
N LYS A 2 4.04 -16.65 -14.90
CA LYS A 2 4.91 -17.03 -13.76
C LYS A 2 5.80 -15.84 -13.39
N PHE A 3 5.50 -15.15 -12.30
CA PHE A 3 6.40 -14.16 -11.72
C PHE A 3 7.66 -14.87 -11.23
N ASN A 4 8.81 -14.55 -11.82
CA ASN A 4 10.11 -15.02 -11.33
C ASN A 4 10.64 -13.99 -10.34
N ASP A 5 10.53 -14.28 -9.04
CA ASP A 5 11.17 -13.49 -8.01
C ASP A 5 12.70 -13.60 -8.18
N ASN A 6 13.38 -12.48 -8.37
CA ASN A 6 14.84 -12.45 -8.30
C ASN A 6 15.29 -12.04 -6.88
N ILE A 7 16.55 -12.32 -6.53
CA ILE A 7 17.08 -12.08 -5.17
C ILE A 7 16.97 -10.60 -4.76
N ALA A 8 17.16 -9.67 -5.69
CA ALA A 8 17.10 -8.24 -5.39
C ALA A 8 15.66 -7.77 -5.08
N ASP A 9 14.66 -8.35 -5.74
CA ASP A 9 13.25 -8.10 -5.42
C ASP A 9 12.91 -8.62 -4.02
N ASP A 10 13.40 -9.80 -3.63
CA ASP A 10 13.17 -10.34 -2.29
C ASP A 10 13.86 -9.53 -1.17
N GLU A 11 15.10 -9.06 -1.40
CA GLU A 11 15.79 -8.14 -0.48
C GLU A 11 14.99 -6.85 -0.26
N TRP A 12 14.40 -6.30 -1.33
CA TRP A 12 13.57 -5.11 -1.26
C TRP A 12 12.25 -5.36 -0.51
N GLU A 13 11.56 -6.48 -0.81
CA GLU A 13 10.36 -6.89 -0.08
C GLU A 13 10.65 -7.07 1.41
N TRP A 14 11.77 -7.73 1.75
CA TRP A 14 12.21 -7.89 3.13
C TRP A 14 12.47 -6.54 3.80
N TYR A 15 13.21 -5.65 3.13
CA TYR A 15 13.56 -4.32 3.66
C TYR A 15 12.31 -3.50 4.03
N ILE A 16 11.36 -3.37 3.09
CA ILE A 16 10.11 -2.66 3.39
C ILE A 16 9.31 -3.39 4.48
N GLY A 17 9.32 -4.73 4.48
CA GLY A 17 8.73 -5.54 5.55
C GLY A 17 9.31 -5.22 6.93
N GLN A 18 10.63 -4.98 7.03
CA GLN A 18 11.25 -4.56 8.29
C GLN A 18 10.80 -3.19 8.76
N ILE A 19 10.59 -2.23 7.84
CA ILE A 19 10.03 -0.91 8.18
C ILE A 19 8.62 -1.09 8.76
N PHE A 20 7.76 -1.86 8.10
CA PHE A 20 6.41 -2.17 8.61
C PHE A 20 6.46 -2.87 9.97
N SER A 21 7.30 -3.89 10.15
CA SER A 21 7.43 -4.58 11.45
C SER A 21 7.80 -3.60 12.56
N ARG A 22 8.78 -2.74 12.33
CA ARG A 22 9.20 -1.74 13.32
C ARG A 22 8.10 -0.74 13.63
N LEU A 23 7.38 -0.25 12.61
CA LEU A 23 6.22 0.62 12.83
C LEU A 23 5.19 -0.09 13.72
N ILE A 24 4.81 -1.33 13.38
CA ILE A 24 3.85 -2.11 14.15
C ILE A 24 4.31 -2.32 15.60
N LYS A 25 5.55 -2.79 15.84
CA LYS A 25 6.10 -3.00 17.20
C LYS A 25 6.06 -1.73 18.06
N ASN A 26 6.24 -0.58 17.43
CA ASN A 26 6.32 0.69 18.14
C ASN A 26 4.97 1.36 18.36
N VAL A 27 4.02 1.25 17.42
CA VAL A 27 2.73 1.94 17.52
C VAL A 27 1.56 1.05 17.94
N HIS A 28 1.66 -0.26 17.72
CA HIS A 28 0.64 -1.24 18.12
C HIS A 28 1.14 -2.06 19.32
N LYS A 29 0.54 -1.83 20.50
CA LYS A 29 1.00 -2.44 21.78
C LYS A 29 0.20 -3.66 22.22
N SER A 30 -0.86 -4.01 21.51
CA SER A 30 -1.74 -5.15 21.79
C SER A 30 -1.41 -6.35 20.92
N ASN A 31 -2.00 -7.50 21.27
CA ASN A 31 -1.94 -8.68 20.41
C ASN A 31 -2.80 -8.47 19.16
N ILE A 32 -2.27 -8.81 17.98
CA ILE A 32 -2.95 -8.66 16.69
C ILE A 32 -3.71 -9.94 16.38
N LYS A 33 -5.04 -9.88 16.32
CA LYS A 33 -5.91 -11.00 15.96
C LYS A 33 -6.47 -10.88 14.56
N ASN A 34 -6.87 -9.68 14.14
CA ASN A 34 -7.45 -9.41 12.84
C ASN A 34 -6.70 -8.27 12.16
N LEU A 35 -6.19 -8.54 10.96
CA LEU A 35 -5.49 -7.58 10.12
C LEU A 35 -6.17 -7.48 8.76
N VAL A 36 -6.30 -6.27 8.24
CA VAL A 36 -6.73 -6.02 6.86
C VAL A 36 -5.57 -5.45 6.07
N GLU A 37 -5.25 -6.06 4.93
CA GLU A 37 -4.30 -5.55 3.94
C GLU A 37 -5.05 -5.15 2.65
N ILE A 38 -4.77 -3.95 2.15
CA ILE A 38 -5.38 -3.43 0.92
C ILE A 38 -4.35 -3.40 -0.21
N ALA A 39 -4.71 -3.98 -1.35
CA ALA A 39 -3.99 -3.94 -2.63
C ALA A 39 -2.50 -4.28 -2.49
N PRO A 40 -2.16 -5.52 -2.11
CA PRO A 40 -0.76 -5.93 -2.02
C PRO A 40 -0.07 -5.95 -3.40
N GLY A 41 -0.82 -6.16 -4.49
CA GLY A 41 -0.24 -6.50 -5.79
C GLY A 41 0.60 -7.79 -5.73
N PHE A 42 1.48 -8.02 -6.70
CA PHE A 42 2.45 -9.13 -6.67
C PHE A 42 3.63 -8.85 -5.71
N ARG A 43 3.34 -8.42 -4.49
CA ARG A 43 4.32 -7.98 -3.48
C ARG A 43 3.93 -8.54 -2.11
N TYR A 44 4.88 -9.11 -1.40
CA TYR A 44 4.63 -9.87 -0.18
C TYR A 44 5.40 -9.36 1.06
N LYS A 45 5.91 -8.13 0.99
CA LYS A 45 6.58 -7.42 2.10
C LYS A 45 5.84 -7.46 3.44
N ILE A 46 4.51 -7.41 3.44
CA ILE A 46 3.72 -7.47 4.68
C ILE A 46 3.85 -8.84 5.35
N ALA A 47 3.97 -9.93 4.59
CA ALA A 47 4.20 -11.24 5.19
C ALA A 47 5.54 -11.31 5.95
N TYR A 48 6.60 -10.66 5.45
CA TYR A 48 7.85 -10.55 6.20
C TYR A 48 7.69 -9.77 7.50
N ALA A 49 6.94 -8.68 7.49
CA ALA A 49 6.65 -7.89 8.69
C ALA A 49 5.92 -8.74 9.74
N LEU A 50 4.89 -9.47 9.31
CA LEU A 50 4.06 -10.30 10.18
C LEU A 50 4.79 -11.53 10.72
N LYS A 51 5.72 -12.10 9.92
CA LYS A 51 6.58 -13.20 10.37
C LYS A 51 7.49 -12.78 11.51
N ASP A 52 8.09 -11.59 11.42
CA ASP A 52 8.94 -11.01 12.47
C ASP A 52 8.16 -10.65 13.75
N LEU A 53 6.83 -10.52 13.65
CA LEU A 53 5.92 -10.33 14.78
C LEU A 53 5.38 -11.65 15.34
N GLY A 54 5.67 -12.79 14.72
CA GLY A 54 5.09 -14.08 15.10
C GLY A 54 3.58 -14.11 14.95
N PHE A 55 3.01 -13.41 13.96
CA PHE A 55 1.57 -13.31 13.76
C PHE A 55 0.91 -14.66 13.45
N GLN A 56 -0.23 -14.92 14.07
CA GLN A 56 -1.01 -16.17 13.93
C GLN A 56 -2.53 -15.90 13.81
N GLY A 57 -2.91 -14.64 13.52
CA GLY A 57 -4.31 -14.23 13.45
C GLY A 57 -4.94 -14.44 12.07
N ASN A 58 -6.05 -13.74 11.85
CA ASN A 58 -6.72 -13.65 10.55
C ASN A 58 -6.17 -12.47 9.75
N LEU A 59 -5.74 -12.74 8.52
CA LEU A 59 -5.28 -11.75 7.56
C LEU A 59 -6.25 -11.68 6.39
N TYR A 60 -7.02 -10.60 6.32
CA TYR A 60 -7.93 -10.29 5.24
C TYR A 60 -7.18 -9.51 4.16
N VAL A 61 -7.05 -10.08 2.97
CA VAL A 61 -6.31 -9.47 1.84
C VAL A 61 -7.31 -9.08 0.76
N ILE A 62 -7.37 -7.79 0.43
CA ILE A 62 -8.32 -7.25 -0.54
C ILE A 62 -7.58 -6.87 -1.83
N ASP A 63 -8.01 -7.43 -2.96
CA ASP A 63 -7.53 -7.08 -4.29
C ASP A 63 -8.60 -7.40 -5.35
N THR A 64 -8.60 -6.68 -6.47
CA THR A 64 -9.54 -6.93 -7.57
C THR A 64 -9.04 -8.00 -8.54
N ASN A 65 -7.75 -8.33 -8.53
CA ASN A 65 -7.14 -9.30 -9.44
C ASN A 65 -7.00 -10.68 -8.80
N THR A 66 -7.67 -11.68 -9.38
CA THR A 66 -7.61 -13.07 -8.91
C THR A 66 -6.21 -13.66 -8.98
N GLU A 67 -5.41 -13.36 -10.02
CA GLU A 67 -4.04 -13.87 -10.13
C GLU A 67 -3.14 -13.31 -9.01
N VAL A 68 -3.36 -12.05 -8.60
CA VAL A 68 -2.67 -11.44 -7.45
C VAL A 68 -3.03 -12.18 -6.17
N LEU A 69 -4.31 -12.42 -5.93
CA LEU A 69 -4.77 -13.09 -4.71
C LEU A 69 -4.29 -14.54 -4.64
N GLU A 70 -4.22 -15.26 -5.76
CA GLU A 70 -3.66 -16.61 -5.83
C GLU A 70 -2.17 -16.60 -5.45
N TYR A 71 -1.39 -15.70 -6.07
CA TYR A 71 0.04 -15.53 -5.78
C TYR A 71 0.29 -15.16 -4.31
N ILE A 72 -0.43 -14.16 -3.79
CA ILE A 72 -0.30 -13.71 -2.41
C ILE A 72 -0.70 -14.80 -1.44
N ASN A 73 -1.78 -15.53 -1.71
CA ASN A 73 -2.19 -16.64 -0.86
C ASN A 73 -1.09 -17.73 -0.79
N GLU A 74 -0.48 -18.09 -1.92
CA GLU A 74 0.62 -19.06 -1.93
C GLU A 74 1.82 -18.56 -1.10
N LYS A 75 2.27 -17.32 -1.36
CA LYS A 75 3.41 -16.72 -0.65
C LYS A 75 3.15 -16.59 0.84
N TYR A 76 1.96 -16.11 1.22
CA TYR A 76 1.63 -15.84 2.62
C TYR A 76 1.49 -17.13 3.41
N ASN A 77 0.88 -18.18 2.86
CA ASN A 77 0.82 -19.48 3.53
C ASN A 77 2.22 -20.10 3.71
N SER A 78 3.16 -19.85 2.80
CA SER A 78 4.55 -20.29 2.95
C SER A 78 5.29 -19.55 4.08
N ILE A 79 5.11 -18.23 4.17
CA ILE A 79 5.83 -17.37 5.11
C ILE A 79 5.18 -17.36 6.51
N LEU A 80 3.85 -17.48 6.56
CA LEU A 80 2.99 -17.39 7.75
C LEU A 80 2.13 -18.66 7.92
N PRO A 81 2.73 -19.84 8.13
CA PRO A 81 1.99 -21.12 8.11
C PRO A 81 0.93 -21.26 9.22
N ASN A 82 1.00 -20.42 10.25
CA ASN A 82 0.07 -20.43 11.39
C ASN A 82 -0.98 -19.31 11.32
N ALA A 83 -0.94 -18.45 10.30
CA ALA A 83 -1.95 -17.41 10.10
C ALA A 83 -3.07 -17.92 9.17
N LYS A 84 -4.28 -17.40 9.36
CA LYS A 84 -5.39 -17.67 8.43
C LYS A 84 -5.47 -16.57 7.37
N ILE A 85 -5.12 -16.90 6.13
CA ILE A 85 -5.21 -15.98 5.00
C ILE A 85 -6.60 -16.03 4.38
N ILE A 86 -7.24 -14.88 4.22
CA ILE A 86 -8.60 -14.72 3.71
C ILE A 86 -8.56 -13.73 2.54
N CYS A 87 -8.53 -14.25 1.32
CA CYS A 87 -8.52 -13.43 0.11
C CYS A 87 -9.94 -12.97 -0.26
N ILE A 88 -10.10 -11.68 -0.51
CA ILE A 88 -11.37 -11.03 -0.87
C ILE A 88 -11.21 -10.41 -2.25
N ASN A 89 -11.81 -11.05 -3.26
CA ASN A 89 -11.75 -10.58 -4.64
C ASN A 89 -12.84 -9.52 -4.94
N LYS A 90 -12.63 -8.30 -4.45
CA LYS A 90 -13.54 -7.16 -4.62
C LYS A 90 -12.74 -5.86 -4.65
N SER A 91 -13.34 -4.79 -5.18
CA SER A 91 -12.82 -3.44 -4.95
C SER A 91 -12.89 -3.10 -3.45
N PHE A 92 -12.01 -2.21 -3.00
CA PHE A 92 -11.93 -1.85 -1.58
C PHE A 92 -13.30 -1.42 -1.02
N GLU A 93 -14.04 -0.57 -1.73
CA GLU A 93 -15.39 -0.13 -1.33
C GLU A 93 -16.40 -1.27 -1.17
N ASN A 94 -16.31 -2.31 -2.00
CA ASN A 94 -17.25 -3.43 -2.01
C ASN A 94 -16.84 -4.56 -1.05
N ALA A 95 -15.63 -4.49 -0.48
CA ALA A 95 -15.10 -5.46 0.48
C ALA A 95 -15.48 -5.15 1.93
N PHE A 96 -16.12 -4.01 2.21
CA PHE A 96 -16.37 -3.54 3.58
C PHE A 96 -17.17 -4.55 4.40
N GLU A 97 -18.17 -5.20 3.82
CA GLU A 97 -19.02 -6.18 4.53
C GLU A 97 -18.33 -7.54 4.71
N ASP A 98 -17.26 -7.82 3.96
CA ASP A 98 -16.52 -9.08 4.05
C ASP A 98 -15.39 -9.05 5.09
N ILE A 99 -15.16 -7.89 5.71
CA ILE A 99 -14.16 -7.71 6.77
C ILE A 99 -14.82 -7.32 8.11
N PRO A 100 -14.20 -7.68 9.25
CA PRO A 100 -14.74 -7.36 10.57
C PRO A 100 -15.04 -5.86 10.74
N ASN A 101 -16.09 -5.54 11.50
CA ASN A 101 -16.38 -4.16 11.89
C ASN A 101 -15.35 -3.58 12.86
N GLU A 102 -14.64 -4.46 13.56
CA GLU A 102 -13.53 -4.12 14.44
C GLU A 102 -12.32 -5.02 14.16
N PHE A 103 -11.16 -4.40 14.00
CA PHE A 103 -9.91 -5.11 13.78
C PHE A 103 -8.71 -4.30 14.26
N ASP A 104 -7.56 -4.97 14.36
CA ASP A 104 -6.40 -4.47 15.09
C ASP A 104 -5.51 -3.61 14.21
N LEU A 105 -5.32 -4.01 12.95
CA LEU A 105 -4.40 -3.36 12.03
C LEU A 105 -4.99 -3.21 10.63
N LEU A 106 -4.86 -2.01 10.08
CA LEU A 106 -4.96 -1.76 8.64
C LEU A 106 -3.56 -1.53 8.08
N LEU A 107 -3.15 -2.34 7.11
CA LEU A 107 -1.88 -2.20 6.40
C LEU A 107 -2.12 -1.93 4.91
N SER A 108 -1.33 -1.03 4.33
CA SER A 108 -1.29 -0.88 2.87
C SER A 108 -0.01 -0.18 2.41
N ASN A 109 0.49 -0.59 1.26
CA ASN A 109 1.66 0.01 0.63
C ASN A 109 1.33 0.31 -0.83
N HIS A 110 1.26 1.59 -1.21
CA HIS A 110 0.93 2.01 -2.57
C HIS A 110 -0.43 1.51 -3.06
N CYS A 111 -1.50 1.78 -2.30
CA CYS A 111 -2.85 1.49 -2.79
C CYS A 111 -3.50 2.68 -3.50
N ILE A 112 -3.02 3.92 -3.26
CA ILE A 112 -3.72 5.11 -3.75
C ILE A 112 -3.48 5.31 -5.24
N ASP A 113 -2.25 5.12 -5.70
CA ASP A 113 -1.92 5.05 -7.14
C ASP A 113 -2.73 3.97 -7.85
N ASP A 114 -2.75 2.75 -7.32
CA ASP A 114 -3.49 1.63 -7.90
C ASP A 114 -4.99 1.94 -8.00
N MET A 115 -5.60 2.52 -6.95
CA MET A 115 -7.02 2.89 -6.97
C MET A 115 -7.33 4.01 -7.96
N ILE A 116 -6.47 5.03 -8.05
CA ILE A 116 -6.68 6.16 -8.97
C ILE A 116 -6.57 5.69 -10.43
N ILE A 117 -5.53 4.92 -10.76
CA ILE A 117 -5.32 4.48 -12.14
C ILE A 117 -6.36 3.45 -12.55
N ALA A 118 -6.76 2.54 -11.65
CA ALA A 118 -7.83 1.58 -11.93
C ALA A 118 -9.15 2.29 -12.26
N GLU A 119 -9.53 3.31 -11.47
CA GLU A 119 -10.74 4.10 -11.72
C GLU A 119 -10.65 4.84 -13.07
N TYR A 120 -9.49 5.43 -13.37
CA TYR A 120 -9.27 6.10 -14.65
C TYR A 120 -9.40 5.13 -15.83
N MET A 121 -8.73 3.99 -15.72
CA MET A 121 -8.70 2.98 -16.77
C MET A 121 -10.08 2.39 -17.04
N GLN A 122 -10.83 2.09 -15.99
CA GLN A 122 -12.15 1.49 -16.11
C GLN A 122 -13.19 2.42 -16.74
N ASN A 123 -13.15 3.72 -16.42
CA ASN A 123 -14.23 4.64 -16.78
C ASN A 123 -13.89 5.60 -17.92
N TYR A 124 -12.61 5.82 -18.21
CA TYR A 124 -12.19 6.89 -19.13
C TYR A 124 -11.14 6.46 -20.16
N TYR A 125 -10.44 5.34 -19.97
CA TYR A 125 -9.36 4.92 -20.87
C TYR A 125 -9.86 3.95 -21.96
N ASN A 126 -10.33 4.52 -23.07
CA ASN A 126 -10.86 3.76 -24.21
C ASN A 126 -9.79 3.46 -25.28
N LYS A 127 -8.71 2.76 -24.92
CA LYS A 127 -7.73 2.24 -25.89
C LYS A 127 -7.83 0.72 -26.04
N ASN A 128 -7.75 0.25 -27.29
CA ASN A 128 -7.74 -1.18 -27.61
C ASN A 128 -6.45 -1.81 -27.07
N LEU A 129 -6.60 -2.75 -26.12
CA LEU A 129 -5.53 -3.43 -25.37
C LEU A 129 -4.66 -4.40 -26.18
N ASN A 130 -4.77 -4.40 -27.52
CA ASN A 130 -4.10 -5.39 -28.35
C ASN A 130 -2.67 -4.93 -28.67
N ASN A 131 -1.69 -5.66 -28.13
CA ASN A 131 -0.24 -5.63 -28.42
C ASN A 131 0.64 -4.55 -27.77
N GLU A 132 0.15 -3.73 -26.84
CA GLU A 132 1.02 -2.84 -26.06
C GLU A 132 1.54 -3.53 -24.78
N ASN A 133 2.79 -3.25 -24.42
CA ASN A 133 3.35 -3.65 -23.12
C ASN A 133 2.55 -2.97 -22.00
N PHE A 134 2.06 -3.74 -21.03
CA PHE A 134 1.24 -3.25 -19.91
C PHE A 134 1.88 -2.06 -19.17
N ARG A 135 3.21 -2.05 -19.03
CA ARG A 135 3.94 -0.93 -18.42
C ARG A 135 3.82 0.37 -19.22
N ASP A 136 3.92 0.28 -20.54
CA ASP A 136 3.84 1.44 -21.42
C ASP A 136 2.42 2.00 -21.45
N MET A 137 1.42 1.09 -21.46
CA MET A 137 0.02 1.46 -21.33
C MET A 137 -0.29 2.17 -20.01
N LEU A 138 0.19 1.66 -18.87
CA LEU A 138 0.03 2.32 -17.57
C LEU A 138 0.68 3.71 -17.56
N THR A 139 1.87 3.81 -18.13
CA THR A 139 2.58 5.10 -18.24
C THR A 139 1.77 6.10 -19.07
N GLN A 140 1.25 5.68 -20.23
CA GLN A 140 0.40 6.53 -21.08
C GLN A 140 -0.89 6.95 -20.37
N ALA A 141 -1.57 6.02 -19.68
CA ALA A 141 -2.79 6.31 -18.95
C ALA A 141 -2.56 7.40 -17.88
N TRP A 142 -1.44 7.33 -17.15
CA TRP A 142 -1.10 8.36 -16.19
C TRP A 142 -0.71 9.70 -16.84
N VAL A 143 0.02 9.70 -17.97
CA VAL A 143 0.33 10.92 -18.75
C VAL A 143 -0.95 11.59 -19.26
N GLU A 144 -1.92 10.81 -19.72
CA GLU A 144 -3.21 11.34 -20.19
C GLU A 144 -4.04 11.88 -19.03
N LEU A 145 -4.16 11.14 -17.94
CA LEU A 145 -4.83 11.60 -16.72
C LEU A 145 -4.20 12.90 -16.18
N GLY A 146 -2.86 13.01 -16.20
CA GLY A 146 -2.12 14.19 -15.78
C GLY A 146 -2.52 15.49 -16.50
N LYS A 147 -3.11 15.39 -17.70
CA LYS A 147 -3.59 16.52 -18.50
C LYS A 147 -5.05 16.86 -18.26
N GLU A 148 -5.74 16.14 -17.37
CA GLU A 148 -7.18 16.26 -17.14
C GLU A 148 -7.53 16.61 -15.68
N PRO A 149 -7.34 17.87 -15.24
CA PRO A 149 -7.57 18.29 -13.85
C PRO A 149 -8.96 17.96 -13.29
N THR A 150 -9.99 18.04 -14.13
CA THR A 150 -11.37 17.70 -13.73
C THR A 150 -11.49 16.22 -13.36
N LYS A 151 -10.94 15.32 -14.18
CA LYS A 151 -10.95 13.87 -13.91
C LYS A 151 -10.10 13.52 -12.69
N ILE A 152 -8.92 14.16 -12.55
CA ILE A 152 -8.07 14.01 -11.36
C ILE A 152 -8.89 14.32 -10.09
N ASN A 153 -9.60 15.46 -10.08
CA ASN A 153 -10.38 15.89 -8.92
C ASN A 153 -11.56 14.96 -8.63
N GLU A 154 -12.25 14.48 -9.67
CA GLU A 154 -13.36 13.53 -9.55
C GLU A 154 -12.88 12.21 -8.94
N ILE A 155 -11.88 11.58 -9.55
CA ILE A 155 -11.31 10.30 -9.13
C ILE A 155 -10.71 10.41 -7.73
N SER A 156 -9.89 11.43 -7.47
CA SER A 156 -9.27 11.64 -6.16
C SER A 156 -10.32 11.88 -5.06
N SER A 157 -11.44 12.53 -5.40
CA SER A 157 -12.54 12.74 -4.44
C SER A 157 -13.35 11.47 -4.20
N LYS A 158 -13.50 10.60 -5.20
CA LYS A 158 -14.07 9.26 -5.03
C LYS A 158 -13.18 8.43 -4.10
N VAL A 159 -11.89 8.30 -4.40
CA VAL A 159 -10.92 7.56 -3.57
C VAL A 159 -10.91 8.08 -2.13
N PHE A 160 -10.83 9.40 -1.94
CA PHE A 160 -10.94 10.00 -0.62
C PHE A 160 -12.25 9.64 0.10
N SER A 161 -13.38 9.66 -0.61
CA SER A 161 -14.68 9.33 -0.03
C SER A 161 -14.78 7.85 0.38
N ILE A 162 -14.15 6.94 -0.36
CA ILE A 162 -14.05 5.52 0.00
C ILE A 162 -13.32 5.38 1.35
N PHE A 163 -12.14 5.99 1.50
CA PHE A 163 -11.39 5.95 2.77
C PHE A 163 -12.15 6.64 3.91
N LYS A 164 -12.77 7.78 3.64
CA LYS A 164 -13.59 8.48 4.63
C LYS A 164 -14.74 7.60 5.11
N ASN A 165 -15.47 6.96 4.19
CA ASN A 165 -16.55 6.05 4.53
C ASN A 165 -16.03 4.85 5.33
N PHE A 166 -14.89 4.28 4.92
CA PHE A 166 -14.25 3.17 5.62
C PHE A 166 -13.94 3.50 7.08
N PHE A 167 -13.24 4.62 7.31
CA PHE A 167 -12.81 5.05 8.65
C PHE A 167 -13.98 5.49 9.54
N LEU A 168 -15.11 5.92 8.96
CA LEU A 168 -16.33 6.24 9.72
C LEU A 168 -17.09 4.99 10.18
N ASN A 169 -17.04 3.89 9.41
CA ASN A 169 -17.86 2.71 9.67
C ASN A 169 -17.09 1.55 10.34
N LYS A 170 -15.76 1.64 10.43
CA LYS A 170 -14.91 0.60 11.00
C LYS A 170 -14.17 1.10 12.23
N ARG A 171 -14.10 0.25 13.26
CA ARG A 171 -13.28 0.48 14.45
C ARG A 171 -11.90 -0.15 14.25
N ILE A 172 -10.89 0.70 14.03
CA ILE A 172 -9.53 0.26 13.69
C ILE A 172 -8.58 0.69 14.81
N SER A 173 -7.88 -0.27 15.42
CA SER A 173 -6.97 0.06 16.52
C SER A 173 -5.71 0.81 16.07
N THR A 174 -5.16 0.47 14.89
CA THR A 174 -3.98 1.12 14.32
C THR A 174 -4.00 1.03 12.79
N ILE A 175 -3.67 2.13 12.13
CA ILE A 175 -3.59 2.26 10.68
C ILE A 175 -2.15 2.56 10.30
N ILE A 176 -1.59 1.79 9.38
CA ILE A 176 -0.25 2.00 8.81
C ILE A 176 -0.37 1.90 7.29
N MET A 177 -0.23 3.03 6.61
CA MET A 177 -0.25 3.09 5.15
C MET A 177 0.95 3.89 4.64
N SER A 178 1.46 3.54 3.47
CA SER A 178 2.54 4.29 2.82
C SER A 178 2.21 4.64 1.38
N GLN A 179 2.60 5.86 0.99
CA GLN A 179 2.63 6.32 -0.40
C GLN A 179 3.93 7.11 -0.57
N TYR A 180 4.88 6.54 -1.31
CA TYR A 180 6.14 7.19 -1.66
C TYR A 180 6.31 7.16 -3.19
N LYS A 181 7.34 7.82 -3.72
CA LYS A 181 7.60 7.83 -5.16
C LYS A 181 7.97 6.44 -5.64
N SER A 182 7.36 5.99 -6.73
CA SER A 182 7.63 4.66 -7.28
C SER A 182 8.97 4.64 -8.03
N ASN A 183 9.77 3.61 -7.74
CA ASN A 183 11.03 3.35 -8.42
C ASN A 183 10.86 2.97 -9.91
N LEU A 184 9.66 2.62 -10.37
CA LEU A 184 9.45 2.18 -11.76
C LEU A 184 9.43 3.33 -12.78
N TYR A 185 9.30 4.57 -12.33
CA TYR A 185 9.11 5.74 -13.19
C TYR A 185 10.26 6.74 -13.11
N PHE A 186 11.48 6.26 -12.80
CA PHE A 186 12.74 7.00 -12.64
C PHE A 186 13.30 7.73 -13.88
N LYS A 187 12.44 8.34 -14.69
CA LYS A 187 12.89 9.46 -15.50
C LYS A 187 12.19 10.67 -14.92
N ASP A 188 12.96 11.70 -14.55
CA ASP A 188 12.50 13.01 -14.06
C ASP A 188 11.43 13.70 -14.96
N GLU A 189 11.04 13.06 -16.05
CA GLU A 189 10.03 13.40 -17.04
C GLU A 189 8.59 13.06 -16.61
N PHE A 190 8.37 12.20 -15.58
CA PHE A 190 7.02 11.75 -15.20
C PHE A 190 6.68 12.05 -13.73
N ARG A 191 6.04 13.20 -13.48
CA ARG A 191 5.74 13.71 -12.12
C ARG A 191 4.25 13.67 -11.76
N GLU A 192 3.41 13.53 -12.76
CA GLU A 192 1.96 13.66 -12.64
C GLU A 192 1.38 12.63 -11.68
N MET A 193 1.82 11.36 -11.78
CA MET A 193 1.39 10.32 -10.84
C MET A 193 1.75 10.66 -9.39
N ASP A 194 2.99 11.06 -9.13
CA ASP A 194 3.45 11.41 -7.77
C ASP A 194 2.64 12.58 -7.21
N GLU A 195 2.42 13.65 -8.00
CA GLU A 195 1.69 14.83 -7.55
C GLU A 195 0.20 14.54 -7.27
N ILE A 196 -0.44 13.76 -8.15
CA ILE A 196 -1.84 13.35 -7.99
C ILE A 196 -2.01 12.48 -6.74
N THR A 197 -1.14 11.49 -6.58
CA THR A 197 -1.22 10.50 -5.50
C THR A 197 -0.84 11.12 -4.15
N GLU A 198 0.19 11.96 -4.09
CA GLU A 198 0.59 12.70 -2.88
C GLU A 198 -0.54 13.63 -2.43
N SER A 199 -1.22 14.32 -3.35
CA SER A 199 -2.36 15.18 -3.02
C SER A 199 -3.52 14.38 -2.41
N CYS A 200 -3.91 13.25 -3.02
CA CYS A 200 -4.96 12.39 -2.49
C CYS A 200 -4.57 11.77 -1.13
N PHE A 201 -3.34 11.26 -1.02
CA PHE A 201 -2.80 10.67 0.21
C PHE A 201 -2.79 11.68 1.36
N ASN A 202 -2.38 12.93 1.12
CA ASN A 202 -2.40 14.00 2.12
C ASN A 202 -3.83 14.34 2.58
N ARG A 203 -4.83 14.28 1.70
CA ARG A 203 -6.24 14.43 2.11
C ARG A 203 -6.69 13.28 3.01
N ILE A 204 -6.33 12.04 2.69
CA ILE A 204 -6.66 10.87 3.52
C ILE A 204 -5.96 10.95 4.88
N LYS A 205 -4.70 11.40 4.91
CA LYS A 205 -3.92 11.63 6.14
C LYS A 205 -4.62 12.58 7.12
N GLN A 206 -5.41 13.54 6.62
CA GLN A 206 -6.18 14.46 7.47
C GLN A 206 -7.31 13.76 8.26
N LEU A 207 -7.72 12.56 7.88
CA LEU A 207 -8.73 11.75 8.59
C LEU A 207 -8.15 11.05 9.83
N ILE A 208 -6.83 11.03 9.98
CA ILE A 208 -6.11 10.22 10.97
C ILE A 208 -5.44 11.11 12.02
N ALA A 209 -5.55 10.73 13.29
CA ALA A 209 -4.74 11.25 14.38
C ALA A 209 -3.34 10.59 14.29
N MET A 210 -2.36 11.36 13.82
CA MET A 210 -1.03 10.88 13.40
C MET A 210 -0.02 10.77 14.56
N ASP A 211 0.73 9.68 14.61
CA ASP A 211 1.82 9.42 15.55
C ASP A 211 3.21 9.88 15.01
N ASN A 212 3.27 11.08 14.42
CA ASN A 212 4.44 11.56 13.66
C ASN A 212 5.78 11.51 14.43
N GLU A 213 5.76 11.76 15.73
CA GLU A 213 6.98 11.74 16.55
C GLU A 213 7.64 10.35 16.56
N TYR A 214 6.83 9.30 16.67
CA TYR A 214 7.33 7.92 16.67
C TYR A 214 7.81 7.52 15.28
N VAL A 215 7.09 7.88 14.22
CA VAL A 215 7.45 7.54 12.84
C VAL A 215 8.85 8.03 12.49
N ASN A 216 9.18 9.29 12.80
CA ASN A 216 10.51 9.85 12.53
C ASN A 216 11.64 9.04 13.18
N LYS A 217 11.44 8.59 14.43
CA LYS A 217 12.44 7.78 15.15
C LYS A 217 12.53 6.36 14.60
N ILE A 218 11.44 5.81 14.11
CA ILE A 218 11.37 4.43 13.59
C ILE A 218 11.99 4.33 12.19
N LEU A 219 11.79 5.36 11.36
CA LEU A 219 12.26 5.38 9.98
C LEU A 219 13.75 5.65 9.85
N ASP A 220 14.44 6.18 10.87
CA ASP A 220 15.90 6.24 10.92
C ASP A 220 16.49 4.84 11.18
N PHE A 221 16.50 4.01 10.14
CA PHE A 221 16.78 2.58 10.22
C PHE A 221 17.58 2.07 9.03
N TYR A 222 18.73 1.45 9.31
CA TYR A 222 19.62 0.89 8.28
C TYR A 222 19.93 -0.59 8.59
N PRO A 223 19.06 -1.54 8.20
CA PRO A 223 19.28 -2.96 8.49
C PRO A 223 20.55 -3.53 7.86
N PHE A 224 21.01 -2.90 6.77
CA PHE A 224 22.20 -3.30 6.02
C PHE A 224 23.42 -2.41 6.31
N GLY A 225 23.40 -1.67 7.42
CA GLY A 225 24.50 -0.80 7.82
C GLY A 225 24.77 0.30 6.79
N ASP A 226 25.99 0.33 6.24
CA ASP A 226 26.48 1.36 5.32
C ASP A 226 26.19 1.07 3.85
N ASP A 227 25.37 0.06 3.53
CA ASP A 227 24.98 -0.20 2.14
C ASP A 227 24.24 1.01 1.55
N GLU A 228 24.88 1.68 0.59
CA GLU A 228 24.35 2.89 -0.04
C GLU A 228 22.99 2.68 -0.71
N ARG A 229 22.68 1.44 -1.14
CA ARG A 229 21.36 1.08 -1.68
C ARG A 229 20.25 1.30 -0.66
N TYR A 230 20.55 1.14 0.63
CA TYR A 230 19.59 1.16 1.75
C TYR A 230 19.79 2.34 2.72
N ARG A 231 20.81 3.17 2.50
CA ARG A 231 21.16 4.35 3.32
C ARG A 231 21.28 5.66 2.51
N GLY A 232 21.05 5.61 1.20
CA GLY A 232 21.16 6.76 0.31
C GLY A 232 20.10 7.83 0.55
N LYS A 233 20.43 9.09 0.20
CA LYS A 233 19.53 10.26 0.26
C LYS A 233 18.15 9.99 -0.33
N TYR A 234 18.11 9.22 -1.42
CA TYR A 234 16.85 8.86 -2.06
C TYR A 234 15.88 8.15 -1.12
N LEU A 235 16.33 7.14 -0.36
CA LEU A 235 15.46 6.43 0.57
C LEU A 235 15.05 7.32 1.74
N LEU A 236 15.96 8.16 2.23
CA LEU A 236 15.69 9.13 3.31
C LEU A 236 14.62 10.16 2.91
N ASP A 237 14.69 10.64 1.68
CA ASP A 237 13.72 11.60 1.13
C ASP A 237 12.42 10.92 0.67
N ASN A 238 12.41 9.58 0.58
CA ASN A 238 11.33 8.77 0.05
C ASN A 238 10.79 7.73 1.07
N THR A 239 11.22 6.47 1.01
CA THR A 239 10.65 5.37 1.83
C THR A 239 10.82 5.56 3.34
N GLN A 240 11.89 6.22 3.77
CA GLN A 240 12.18 6.53 5.19
C GLN A 240 11.77 7.96 5.58
N ASN A 241 10.87 8.59 4.82
CA ASN A 241 10.36 9.91 5.15
C ASN A 241 8.95 9.83 5.76
N ALA A 242 8.77 10.27 7.01
CA ALA A 242 7.48 10.21 7.69
C ALA A 242 6.33 10.95 6.96
N LYS A 243 6.64 11.89 6.06
CA LYS A 243 5.62 12.54 5.22
C LYS A 243 4.86 11.53 4.36
N ASN A 244 5.54 10.48 3.90
CA ASN A 244 5.05 9.43 3.01
C ASN A 244 4.31 8.29 3.74
N TRP A 245 4.07 8.46 5.04
CA TRP A 245 3.39 7.47 5.87
C TRP A 245 2.17 8.08 6.57
N ILE A 246 1.13 7.25 6.70
CA ILE A 246 0.01 7.42 7.62
C ILE A 246 0.23 6.36 8.71
N VAL A 247 0.42 6.80 9.95
CA VAL A 247 0.58 5.93 11.12
C VAL A 247 -0.21 6.55 12.25
N GLY A 248 -1.24 5.86 12.73
CA GLY A 248 -2.08 6.38 13.80
C GLY A 248 -3.46 5.73 13.86
N LYS A 249 -4.46 6.50 14.27
CA LYS A 249 -5.85 6.04 14.46
C LYS A 249 -6.86 6.97 13.80
N CYS A 250 -8.05 6.48 13.48
CA CYS A 250 -9.14 7.35 13.03
C CYS A 250 -9.36 8.49 14.04
N LYS A 251 -9.59 9.71 13.54
CA LYS A 251 -10.06 10.80 14.41
C LYS A 251 -11.48 10.49 14.88
N GLU A 252 -11.73 10.71 16.16
CA GLU A 252 -13.08 10.72 16.75
C GLU A 252 -13.87 11.95 16.28
#